data_AF-A0A6L9ZQZ5-F1
#
_entry.id   AF-A0A6L9ZQZ5-F1
#
_cell.length_a   1.000
_cell.length_b   1.000
_cell.length_c   1.000
_cell.angle_alpha   90.00
_cell.angle_beta   90.00
_cell.angle_gamma   90.00
#
_symmetry.space_group_name_H-M   'P 1'
#
loop_
_entity.id
_entity.type
_entity.pdbx_description
1 polymer ?
#
loop_
_entity_poly.entity_id
_entity_poly.type
_entity_poly.pdbx_seq_one_letter_code
_entity_poly.pdbx_strand_id
1 'polypeptide(L)'
;MDIAAENIVKLATLAAVIDGKATDEEKKFIVDEGSYLLRTSQDEIRNLSDLWIGIYQSKDAAKNPGAALNFALEALKPLTDSEKHLAFHICNKVIHIDRVVGDSEMLFFFELRRLVFS
;
A
#
# COMPACT_ATOMS: atom_id res chain seq x y z
N MET A 1 -2.99 -9.01 -14.26
CA MET A 1 -3.52 -7.90 -13.43
C MET A 1 -3.68 -6.62 -14.26
N ASP A 2 -4.76 -5.84 -14.08
CA ASP A 2 -4.94 -4.53 -14.73
C ASP A 2 -4.16 -3.41 -14.01
N ILE A 3 -4.06 -2.24 -14.64
CA ILE A 3 -3.28 -1.10 -14.14
C ILE A 3 -3.80 -0.60 -12.79
N ALA A 4 -5.11 -0.58 -12.58
CA ALA A 4 -5.69 -0.07 -11.34
C ALA A 4 -5.36 -1.01 -10.17
N ALA A 5 -5.62 -2.31 -10.36
CA ALA A 5 -5.28 -3.34 -9.38
C ALA A 5 -3.78 -3.35 -9.06
N GLU A 6 -2.91 -3.21 -10.07
CA GLU A 6 -1.46 -3.16 -9.86
C GLU A 6 -1.07 -1.98 -8.96
N ASN A 7 -1.62 -0.79 -9.20
CA ASN A 7 -1.29 0.40 -8.42
C ASN A 7 -1.92 0.39 -7.01
N ILE A 8 -3.08 -0.25 -6.84
CA ILE A 8 -3.66 -0.46 -5.51
C ILE A 8 -2.78 -1.41 -4.68
N VAL A 9 -2.26 -2.50 -5.27
CA VAL A 9 -1.31 -3.39 -4.58
C VAL A 9 -0.01 -2.67 -4.24
N LYS A 10 0.51 -1.80 -5.11
CA LYS A 10 1.66 -0.93 -4.79
C LYS A 10 1.41 -0.05 -3.56
N LEU A 11 0.24 0.58 -3.48
CA LEU A 11 -0.12 1.41 -2.33
C LEU A 11 -0.27 0.59 -1.04
N ALA A 12 -0.90 -0.58 -1.12
CA ALA A 12 -1.07 -1.47 0.03
C ALA A 12 0.28 -1.99 0.55
N THR A 13 1.19 -2.35 -0.36
CA THR A 13 2.54 -2.82 -0.02
C THR A 13 3.43 -1.72 0.52
N LEU A 14 3.29 -0.49 0.00
CA LEU A 14 3.96 0.69 0.55
C LEU A 14 3.50 0.97 1.99
N ALA A 15 2.21 0.82 2.25
CA ALA A 15 1.64 1.00 3.58
C ALA A 15 2.22 -0.01 4.59
N ALA A 16 2.46 -1.25 4.17
CA ALA A 16 3.05 -2.29 5.03
C ALA A 16 4.56 -2.11 5.32
N VAL A 17 5.28 -1.26 4.57
CA VAL A 17 6.74 -1.13 4.73
C VAL A 17 7.17 0.20 5.33
N ILE A 18 6.25 1.12 5.56
CA ILE A 18 6.55 2.48 6.02
C ILE A 18 7.10 2.51 7.46
N ASP A 19 6.80 1.49 8.26
CA ASP A 19 7.35 1.29 9.60
C ASP A 19 8.74 0.61 9.61
N GLY A 20 9.18 0.10 8.45
CA GLY A 20 10.46 -0.58 8.26
C GLY A 20 10.32 -1.91 7.52
N LYS A 21 9.30 -2.71 7.81
CA LYS A 21 9.14 -4.04 7.20
C LYS A 21 7.73 -4.58 7.33
N ALA A 22 7.19 -4.99 6.19
CA ALA A 22 5.95 -5.74 6.10
C ALA A 22 5.99 -7.02 6.94
N THR A 23 5.07 -7.12 7.90
CA THR A 23 4.83 -8.30 8.71
C THR A 23 4.14 -9.39 7.90
N ASP A 24 4.15 -10.63 8.41
CA ASP A 24 3.48 -11.74 7.72
C ASP A 24 1.96 -11.60 7.77
N GLU A 25 1.42 -10.92 8.79
CA GLU A 25 -0.02 -10.63 8.91
C GLU A 25 -0.47 -9.59 7.87
N GLU A 26 0.30 -8.52 7.69
CA GLU A 26 0.05 -7.51 6.65
C GLU A 26 0.12 -8.10 5.25
N LYS A 27 1.16 -8.90 4.96
CA LYS A 27 1.28 -9.58 3.66
C LYS A 27 0.10 -10.51 3.40
N LYS A 28 -0.27 -11.30 4.40
CA LYS A 28 -1.40 -12.21 4.30
C LYS A 28 -2.68 -11.44 4.01
N PHE A 29 -2.93 -10.34 4.72
CA PHE A 29 -4.07 -9.47 4.48
C PHE A 29 -4.07 -8.89 3.06
N ILE A 30 -2.94 -8.36 2.59
CA ILE A 30 -2.81 -7.81 1.24
C ILE A 30 -3.18 -8.87 0.20
N VAL A 31 -2.73 -10.11 0.37
CA VAL A 31 -3.04 -11.23 -0.52
C VAL A 31 -4.51 -11.63 -0.45
N ASP A 32 -5.05 -11.83 0.76
CA ASP A 32 -6.42 -12.32 0.96
C ASP A 32 -7.46 -11.26 0.53
N GLU A 33 -7.39 -10.05 1.08
CA GLU A 33 -8.34 -8.97 0.78
C GLU A 33 -8.10 -8.38 -0.61
N GLY A 34 -6.84 -8.22 -1.02
CA GLY A 34 -6.52 -7.76 -2.37
C GLY A 34 -7.11 -8.69 -3.43
N SER A 35 -7.04 -10.01 -3.21
CA SER A 35 -7.55 -10.99 -4.19
C SER A 35 -9.06 -10.86 -4.35
N TYR A 36 -9.76 -10.71 -3.23
CA TYR A 36 -11.21 -10.53 -3.19
C TYR A 36 -11.64 -9.20 -3.82
N LEU A 37 -11.08 -8.08 -3.36
CA LEU A 37 -11.50 -6.73 -3.74
C LEU A 37 -11.10 -6.38 -5.18
N LEU A 38 -9.94 -6.85 -5.64
CA LEU A 38 -9.41 -6.57 -6.98
C LEU A 38 -9.72 -7.67 -7.99
N ARG A 39 -10.47 -8.71 -7.58
CA ARG A 39 -10.87 -9.84 -8.43
C ARG A 39 -9.69 -10.46 -9.19
N THR A 40 -8.57 -10.56 -8.49
CA THR A 40 -7.28 -11.01 -9.03
C THR A 40 -6.81 -12.24 -8.25
N SER A 41 -6.00 -13.11 -8.86
CA SER A 41 -5.53 -14.30 -8.16
C SER A 41 -4.61 -13.96 -6.98
N GLN A 42 -4.67 -14.75 -5.91
CA GLN A 42 -3.76 -14.60 -4.76
C GLN A 42 -2.29 -14.68 -5.18
N ASP A 43 -1.95 -15.53 -6.16
CA ASP A 43 -0.58 -15.69 -6.64
C ASP A 43 -0.06 -14.45 -7.37
N GLU A 44 -0.89 -13.82 -8.21
CA GLU A 44 -0.52 -12.55 -8.85
C GLU A 44 -0.28 -11.44 -7.81
N ILE A 45 -1.14 -11.35 -6.79
CA ILE A 45 -0.99 -10.35 -5.74
C ILE A 45 0.24 -10.63 -4.88
N ARG A 46 0.47 -11.89 -4.51
CA ARG A 46 1.64 -12.29 -3.73
C ARG A 46 2.92 -11.93 -4.48
N ASN A 47 3.05 -12.34 -5.73
CA ASN A 47 4.22 -12.07 -6.57
C ASN A 47 4.46 -10.56 -6.73
N LEU A 48 3.40 -9.78 -6.96
CA LEU A 48 3.51 -8.34 -7.08
C LEU A 48 3.88 -7.69 -5.74
N SER A 49 3.29 -8.16 -4.64
CA SER A 49 3.54 -7.63 -3.30
C SER A 49 4.98 -7.87 -2.86
N ASP A 50 5.51 -9.08 -3.05
CA ASP A 50 6.88 -9.43 -2.72
C ASP A 50 7.89 -8.58 -3.52
N LEU A 51 7.61 -8.36 -4.82
CA LEU A 51 8.42 -7.50 -5.67
C LEU A 51 8.47 -6.06 -5.13
N TRP A 52 7.31 -5.45 -4.86
CA TRP A 52 7.26 -4.06 -4.43
C TRP A 52 7.76 -3.84 -3.00
N ILE A 53 7.54 -4.79 -2.09
CA ILE A 53 8.16 -4.78 -0.76
C ILE A 53 9.68 -4.72 -0.90
N GLY A 54 10.28 -5.59 -1.73
CA GLY A 54 11.71 -5.59 -1.98
C GLY A 54 12.22 -4.27 -2.57
N ILE A 55 11.48 -3.70 -3.53
CA ILE A 55 11.81 -2.39 -4.13
C ILE A 55 11.76 -1.28 -3.07
N TYR A 56 10.68 -1.17 -2.30
CA TYR A 56 10.52 -0.09 -1.32
C TYR A 56 11.54 -0.19 -0.17
N GLN A 57 11.84 -1.40 0.28
CA GLN A 57 12.90 -1.63 1.28
C GLN A 57 14.28 -1.24 0.73
N SER A 58 14.59 -1.61 -0.52
CA SER A 58 15.87 -1.23 -1.16
C SER A 58 16.02 0.27 -1.36
N LYS A 59 14.90 1.00 -1.48
CA LYS A 59 14.86 2.46 -1.58
C LYS A 59 14.74 3.17 -0.22
N ASP A 60 14.78 2.39 0.87
CA ASP A 60 14.68 2.86 2.25
C ASP A 60 13.42 3.72 2.49
N ALA A 61 12.27 3.31 1.93
CA ALA A 61 11.00 4.05 2.01
C ALA A 61 10.61 4.40 3.45
N ALA A 62 10.86 3.50 4.41
CA ALA A 62 10.60 3.71 5.84
C ALA A 62 11.39 4.89 6.45
N LYS A 63 12.62 5.13 5.97
CA LYS A 63 13.47 6.23 6.47
C LYS A 63 13.40 7.47 5.57
N ASN A 64 12.62 7.42 4.50
CA ASN A 64 12.47 8.52 3.55
C ASN A 64 10.99 8.81 3.26
N PRO A 65 10.32 9.57 4.15
CA PRO A 65 8.91 9.93 3.98
C PRO A 65 8.61 10.63 2.66
N GLY A 66 9.55 11.45 2.14
CA GLY A 66 9.40 12.11 0.85
C GLY A 66 9.39 11.13 -0.32
N ALA A 67 10.24 10.11 -0.29
CA ALA A 67 10.24 9.04 -1.29
C ALA A 67 8.97 8.19 -1.20
N ALA A 68 8.54 7.81 0.00
CA ALA A 68 7.28 7.11 0.22
C ALA A 68 6.09 7.89 -0.34
N LEU A 69 6.01 9.20 -0.07
CA LEU A 69 4.95 10.05 -0.59
C LEU A 69 4.98 10.14 -2.12
N ASN A 70 6.17 10.22 -2.72
CA ASN A 70 6.30 10.20 -4.19
C ASN A 70 5.84 8.87 -4.80
N PHE A 71 6.15 7.72 -4.17
CA PHE A 71 5.63 6.44 -4.64
C PHE A 71 4.10 6.39 -4.56
N ALA A 72 3.52 6.89 -3.46
CA ALA A 72 2.08 6.96 -3.32
C ALA A 72 1.44 7.86 -4.40
N LEU A 73 2.03 9.03 -4.66
CA LEU A 73 1.60 9.94 -5.73
C LEU A 73 1.62 9.27 -7.10
N GLU A 74 2.73 8.61 -7.47
CA GLU A 74 2.83 7.93 -8.77
C GLU A 74 1.80 6.80 -8.92
N ALA A 75 1.53 6.05 -7.85
CA ALA A 75 0.54 4.99 -7.85
C ALA A 75 -0.90 5.52 -7.89
N LEU A 76 -1.18 6.70 -7.31
CA LEU A 76 -2.52 7.31 -7.33
C LEU A 76 -2.87 7.98 -8.67
N LYS A 77 -1.89 8.49 -9.42
CA LYS A 77 -2.10 9.21 -10.69
C LYS A 77 -3.00 8.49 -11.71
N PRO A 78 -2.82 7.18 -11.99
CA PRO A 78 -3.63 6.49 -12.99
C PRO A 78 -5.02 6.08 -12.47
N LEU A 79 -5.31 6.26 -11.18
CA LEU A 79 -6.55 5.80 -10.55
C LEU A 79 -7.68 6.83 -10.69
N THR A 80 -8.88 6.34 -10.92
CA THR A 80 -10.13 7.09 -10.73
C THR A 80 -10.38 7.35 -9.25
N ASP A 81 -11.27 8.30 -8.93
CA ASP A 81 -11.54 8.63 -7.52
C ASP A 81 -12.13 7.44 -6.72
N SER A 82 -12.93 6.58 -7.37
CA SER A 82 -13.43 5.36 -6.74
C SER A 82 -12.31 4.37 -6.43
N GLU A 83 -11.33 4.23 -7.32
CA GLU A 83 -10.16 3.38 -7.12
C GLU A 83 -9.21 3.96 -6.07
N LYS A 84 -9.04 5.29 -6.01
CA LYS A 84 -8.27 5.96 -4.95
C LYS A 84 -8.91 5.71 -3.58
N HIS A 85 -10.24 5.79 -3.47
CA HIS A 85 -10.94 5.49 -2.23
C HIS A 85 -10.76 4.02 -1.81
N LEU A 86 -10.83 3.08 -2.76
CA LEU A 86 -10.56 1.67 -2.51
C LEU A 86 -9.11 1.45 -2.05
N ALA A 87 -8.14 2.07 -2.73
CA ALA A 87 -6.73 2.02 -2.35
C ALA A 87 -6.52 2.52 -0.92
N PHE A 88 -7.10 3.69 -0.60
CA PHE A 88 -7.05 4.26 0.74
C PHE A 88 -7.66 3.35 1.79
N HIS A 89 -8.81 2.72 1.49
CA HIS A 89 -9.43 1.76 2.39
C HIS A 89 -8.51 0.58 2.72
N ILE A 90 -7.88 0.00 1.70
CA ILE A 90 -6.95 -1.13 1.86
C ILE A 90 -5.72 -0.69 2.66
N CYS A 91 -5.08 0.43 2.31
CA CYS A 91 -3.93 0.96 3.05
C CYS A 91 -4.26 1.23 4.53
N ASN A 92 -5.42 1.82 4.80
CA ASN A 92 -5.88 2.05 6.17
C ASN A 92 -6.00 0.72 6.95
N LYS A 93 -6.50 -0.33 6.31
CA LYS A 93 -6.62 -1.64 6.96
C LYS A 93 -5.26 -2.26 7.23
N VAL A 94 -4.34 -2.21 6.26
CA VAL A 94 -2.97 -2.71 6.39
C VAL A 94 -2.29 -2.10 7.62
N ILE A 95 -2.24 -0.77 7.71
CA ILE A 95 -1.61 -0.03 8.82
C ILE A 95 -2.19 -0.42 10.20
N HIS A 96 -3.47 -0.80 10.26
CA HIS A 96 -4.14 -1.11 11.52
C HIS A 96 -4.16 -2.61 11.86
N ILE A 97 -3.48 -3.47 11.09
CA ILE A 97 -3.40 -4.92 11.36
C ILE A 97 -2.67 -5.18 12.67
N ASP A 98 -1.49 -4.58 12.83
CA ASP A 98 -0.59 -4.87 13.94
C ASP A 98 -1.01 -4.19 15.26
N ARG A 99 -2.22 -3.59 15.31
CA ARG A 99 -2.89 -2.93 16.45
C ARG A 99 -2.15 -1.77 17.10
N VAL A 100 -0.86 -1.61 16.84
CA VAL A 100 -0.02 -0.50 17.27
C VAL A 100 0.40 0.24 16.01
N VAL A 101 -0.17 1.42 15.80
CA VAL A 101 0.19 2.28 14.68
C VAL A 101 1.31 3.23 15.12
N GLY A 102 2.45 3.16 14.46
CA GLY A 102 3.60 4.03 14.70
C GLY A 102 3.44 5.43 14.08
N ASP A 103 4.31 6.36 14.50
CA ASP A 103 4.30 7.75 14.01
C ASP A 103 4.48 7.85 12.48
N SER A 104 5.36 7.01 11.91
CA SER A 104 5.61 6.98 10.46
C SER A 104 4.38 6.53 9.66
N GLU A 105 3.66 5.52 10.16
CA GLU A 105 2.44 5.03 9.53
C GLU A 105 1.30 6.04 9.64
N MET A 106 1.14 6.69 10.81
CA MET A 106 0.18 7.77 11.01
C MET A 106 0.44 8.95 10.07
N LEU A 107 1.71 9.38 9.95
CA LEU A 107 2.09 10.45 9.05
C LEU A 107 1.76 10.10 7.59
N PHE A 108 2.14 8.90 7.16
CA PHE A 108 1.83 8.41 5.82
C PHE A 108 0.32 8.31 5.57
N PHE A 109 -0.44 7.82 6.55
CA PHE A 109 -1.89 7.76 6.48
C PHE A 109 -2.53 9.14 6.26
N PHE A 110 -2.10 10.17 6.99
CA PHE A 110 -2.63 11.52 6.84
C PHE A 110 -2.28 12.13 5.48
N GLU A 111 -1.05 11.95 5.01
CA GLU A 111 -0.67 12.43 3.68
C GLU A 111 -1.42 11.69 2.58
N LEU A 112 -1.54 10.36 2.68
CA LEU A 112 -2.31 9.57 1.72
C LEU A 112 -3.78 10.02 1.68
N ARG A 113 -4.38 10.25 2.86
CA ARG A 113 -5.74 10.80 2.96
C ARG A 113 -5.84 12.15 2.24
N ARG A 114 -4.87 13.05 2.46
CA ARG A 114 -4.85 14.35 1.80
C ARG A 114 -4.80 14.20 0.28
N LEU A 115 -3.99 13.29 -0.25
CA LEU A 115 -3.86 13.05 -1.69
C LEU A 115 -5.10 12.42 -2.34
N VAL A 116 -5.82 11.59 -1.59
CA VAL A 116 -6.99 10.87 -2.08
C VAL A 116 -8.24 11.74 -2.10
N PHE A 117 -8.39 12.65 -1.12
CA PHE A 117 -9.61 13.44 -0.91
C PHE A 117 -9.43 14.96 -1.14
N SER A 118 -8.31 15.39 -1.74
CA SER A 118 -8.10 16.77 -2.21
C SER A 118 -8.64 16.95 -3.63
#